data_AF-A0A2H4VFH3-F1
#
_entry.id   AF-A0A2H4VFH3-F1
#
_cell.length_a   1.000
_cell.length_b   1.000
_cell.length_c   1.000
_cell.angle_alpha   90.00
_cell.angle_beta   90.00
_cell.angle_gamma   90.00
#
_symmetry.space_group_name_H-M   'P 1'
#
loop_
_entity.id
_entity.type
_entity.pdbx_description
1 polymer ?
#
loop_
_entity_poly.entity_id
_entity_poly.type
_entity_poly.pdbx_seq_one_letter_code
_entity_poly.pdbx_strand_id
1 'polypeptide(L)'
;MDEKGYTITPMAFLLLIPVIIFAVAFGDIVNEINQYSTITIGSDVTGGTVSSIYSSISAGAGDSGRYAAYMATRETIDRQNFLPNSKETIRNIATDQLNAHVIDACRKLSIETGRDIYINNVLIPANSTNQTFNTTFTTDDITVEQVDGYGNTDPYGFYVVVRAGVPIKVVQSGQVFEGTLPEIRGYAPIQGLEDPYIWIKSKFRTRNAIYQYPYFEESNYLGMVDYHFNDSVVINNLSIQNLQYCLNGTDNPENYAPMSYYFPNPNGLNFFERLQGGKINGEPAGSRLSTFVIGDPLSDVYKGATISKIDVDYYKSPPVSGTNIILGTGSNARPFRDPTGSIFYLSSNYKTLFGLKNSYNNDYP
;
A
#
# COMPACT_ATOMS: atom_id res chain seq x y z
N MET A 1 -26.32 34.59 36.04
CA MET A 1 -25.84 35.76 35.29
C MET A 1 -24.33 35.78 35.49
N ASP A 2 -23.49 35.36 34.55
CA ASP A 2 -23.56 35.57 33.09
C ASP A 2 -23.27 34.30 32.29
N GLU A 3 -24.19 33.99 31.39
CA GLU A 3 -23.94 33.19 30.19
C GLU A 3 -23.05 34.01 29.26
N LYS A 4 -21.87 33.49 28.92
CA LYS A 4 -21.10 33.95 27.75
C LYS A 4 -20.87 32.77 26.82
N GLY A 5 -21.96 32.32 26.20
CA GLY A 5 -21.88 31.51 25.00
C GLY A 5 -21.38 32.39 23.85
N TYR A 6 -20.24 32.05 23.27
CA TYR A 6 -19.79 32.66 22.03
C TYR A 6 -20.65 32.12 20.89
N THR A 7 -21.69 32.86 20.51
CA THR A 7 -22.47 32.58 19.30
C THR A 7 -21.63 32.96 18.09
N ILE A 8 -21.07 31.95 17.40
CA ILE A 8 -20.43 32.16 16.11
C ILE A 8 -21.52 32.54 15.12
N THR A 9 -21.50 33.78 14.64
CA THR A 9 -22.49 34.31 13.70
C THR A 9 -22.23 33.76 12.28
N PRO A 10 -23.27 33.67 11.42
CA PRO A 10 -23.15 33.16 10.05
C PRO A 10 -22.04 33.80 9.18
N MET A 11 -21.59 35.02 9.51
CA MET A 11 -20.44 35.67 8.85
C MET A 11 -19.09 35.00 9.14
N ALA A 12 -18.89 34.44 10.33
CA ALA A 12 -17.64 33.74 10.65
C ALA A 12 -17.54 32.41 9.88
N PHE A 13 -18.68 31.80 9.54
CA PHE A 13 -18.74 30.64 8.64
C PHE A 13 -18.36 31.02 7.20
N LEU A 14 -18.81 32.18 6.71
CA LEU A 14 -18.40 32.71 5.40
C LEU A 14 -16.90 33.02 5.31
N LEU A 15 -16.24 33.36 6.43
CA LEU A 15 -14.80 33.57 6.51
C LEU A 15 -13.98 32.27 6.51
N LEU A 16 -14.60 31.12 6.84
CA LEU A 16 -13.95 29.80 6.78
C LEU A 16 -14.00 29.17 5.38
N ILE A 17 -14.95 29.58 4.53
CA ILE A 17 -15.10 29.02 3.17
C ILE A 17 -13.82 29.16 2.32
N PRO A 18 -13.11 30.31 2.29
CA PRO A 18 -11.85 30.42 1.54
C PRO A 18 -10.75 29.53 2.10
N VAL A 19 -10.68 29.33 3.42
CA VAL A 19 -9.70 28.46 4.09
C VAL A 19 -9.99 26.99 3.78
N ILE A 20 -11.27 26.61 3.74
CA ILE A 20 -11.70 25.28 3.28
C ILE A 20 -11.34 25.07 1.82
N ILE A 21 -11.52 26.06 0.94
CA ILE A 21 -11.12 25.98 -0.48
C ILE A 21 -9.59 25.83 -0.62
N PHE A 22 -8.79 26.49 0.22
CA PHE A 22 -7.33 26.30 0.26
C PHE A 22 -6.93 24.95 0.85
N ALA A 23 -7.65 24.42 1.84
CA ALA A 23 -7.42 23.08 2.38
C ALA A 23 -7.85 21.97 1.39
N VAL A 24 -8.88 22.22 0.58
CA VAL A 24 -9.33 21.36 -0.55
C VAL A 24 -8.26 21.24 -1.64
N ALA A 25 -7.35 22.20 -1.74
CA ALA A 25 -6.21 22.13 -2.66
C ALA A 25 -5.02 21.30 -2.12
N PHE A 26 -5.03 20.92 -0.83
CA PHE A 26 -3.95 20.14 -0.19
C PHE A 26 -4.49 18.87 0.50
N GLY A 27 -4.98 17.93 -0.34
CA GLY A 27 -4.71 16.50 -0.18
C GLY A 27 -5.58 15.68 0.77
N ASP A 28 -5.28 15.66 2.06
CA ASP A 28 -5.65 14.51 2.91
C ASP A 28 -6.52 14.84 4.15
N ILE A 29 -6.75 16.13 4.44
CA ILE A 29 -7.45 16.55 5.68
C ILE A 29 -8.99 16.60 5.49
N VAL A 30 -9.48 16.67 4.25
CA VAL A 30 -10.91 16.94 3.98
C VAL A 30 -11.81 15.75 4.25
N ASN A 31 -11.33 14.50 4.12
CA ASN A 31 -12.14 13.34 4.47
C ASN A 31 -12.35 13.23 5.98
N GLU A 32 -11.36 13.63 6.79
CA GLU A 32 -11.54 13.77 8.23
C GLU A 32 -12.61 14.85 8.52
N ILE A 33 -12.47 16.05 7.96
CA ILE A 33 -13.39 17.16 8.29
C ILE A 33 -14.83 16.91 7.81
N ASN A 34 -15.04 16.35 6.61
CA ASN A 34 -16.41 16.10 6.13
C ASN A 34 -17.09 14.92 6.86
N GLN A 35 -16.38 13.85 7.21
CA GLN A 35 -16.94 12.78 8.06
C GLN A 35 -17.22 13.28 9.49
N TYR A 36 -16.42 14.21 10.01
CA TYR A 36 -16.58 14.75 11.37
C TYR A 36 -17.50 15.97 11.46
N SER A 37 -17.92 16.57 10.34
CA SER A 37 -18.79 17.76 10.32
C SER A 37 -20.16 17.52 10.99
N THR A 38 -20.64 16.27 11.01
CA THR A 38 -21.84 15.85 11.75
C THR A 38 -21.68 15.88 13.28
N ILE A 39 -20.45 15.86 13.79
CA ILE A 39 -20.14 15.90 15.23
C ILE A 39 -20.08 17.35 15.74
N THR A 40 -19.96 18.34 14.86
CA THR A 40 -19.71 19.75 15.20
C THR A 40 -20.94 20.53 15.70
N ILE A 41 -22.14 19.94 15.81
CA ILE A 41 -23.33 20.63 16.35
C ILE A 41 -23.56 20.35 17.85
N GLY A 42 -22.57 19.79 18.55
CA GLY A 42 -22.53 19.76 20.01
C GLY A 42 -21.27 20.43 20.53
N SER A 43 -21.39 21.62 21.12
CA SER A 43 -20.34 22.28 21.93
C SER A 43 -20.01 21.49 23.23
N ASP A 44 -20.17 20.17 23.21
CA ASP A 44 -20.06 19.26 24.33
C ASP A 44 -18.74 18.48 24.25
N VAL A 45 -18.07 18.36 25.40
CA VAL A 45 -16.86 17.54 25.58
C VAL A 45 -17.10 16.09 25.15
N THR A 46 -18.36 15.63 25.20
CA THR A 46 -18.80 14.32 24.68
C THR A 46 -18.61 14.19 23.16
N GLY A 47 -18.91 15.23 22.37
CA GLY A 47 -18.67 15.24 20.92
C GLY A 47 -17.18 15.21 20.58
N GLY A 48 -16.37 15.93 21.36
CA GLY A 48 -14.91 15.85 21.26
C GLY A 48 -14.37 14.45 21.51
N THR A 49 -14.87 13.76 22.56
CA THR A 49 -14.49 12.36 22.83
C THR A 49 -14.85 11.43 21.67
N VAL A 50 -16.03 11.59 21.06
CA VAL A 50 -16.45 10.78 19.90
C VAL A 50 -15.55 11.01 18.69
N SER A 51 -15.21 12.28 18.39
CA SER A 51 -14.26 12.61 17.32
C SER A 51 -12.89 11.97 17.56
N SER A 52 -12.38 12.00 18.80
CA SER A 52 -11.11 11.36 19.16
C SER A 52 -11.14 9.84 19.04
N ILE A 53 -12.28 9.20 19.35
CA ILE A 53 -12.49 7.77 19.10
C ILE A 53 -12.38 7.48 17.60
N TYR A 54 -13.03 8.27 16.74
CA TYR A 54 -13.01 8.03 15.29
C TYR A 54 -11.60 8.18 14.71
N SER A 55 -10.88 9.25 15.06
CA SER A 55 -9.48 9.43 14.65
C SER A 55 -8.58 8.30 15.15
N SER A 56 -8.79 7.81 16.37
CA SER A 56 -8.04 6.68 16.93
C SER A 56 -8.33 5.37 16.19
N ILE A 57 -9.57 5.15 15.75
CA ILE A 57 -9.92 3.99 14.92
C ILE A 57 -9.28 4.10 13.53
N SER A 58 -9.29 5.29 12.91
CA SER A 58 -8.68 5.52 11.59
C SER A 58 -7.17 5.26 11.61
N ALA A 59 -6.44 5.90 12.53
CA ALA A 59 -5.01 5.68 12.71
C ALA A 59 -4.70 4.22 13.08
N GLY A 60 -5.48 3.66 14.01
CA GLY A 60 -5.36 2.27 14.43
C GLY A 60 -5.57 1.30 13.28
N ALA A 61 -6.48 1.57 12.35
CA ALA A 61 -6.74 0.71 11.20
C ALA A 61 -5.56 0.69 10.23
N GLY A 62 -4.95 1.84 9.93
CA GLY A 62 -3.76 1.94 9.08
C GLY A 62 -2.55 1.23 9.69
N ASP A 63 -2.27 1.51 10.97
CA ASP A 63 -1.16 0.87 11.70
C ASP A 63 -1.35 -0.64 11.84
N SER A 64 -2.58 -1.08 12.10
CA SER A 64 -2.93 -2.51 12.18
C SER A 64 -2.78 -3.20 10.83
N GLY A 65 -3.16 -2.54 9.74
CA GLY A 65 -2.94 -3.03 8.38
C GLY A 65 -1.45 -3.18 8.06
N ARG A 66 -0.64 -2.16 8.38
CA ARG A 66 0.82 -2.20 8.18
C ARG A 66 1.47 -3.31 9.02
N TYR A 67 1.07 -3.45 10.27
CA TYR A 67 1.52 -4.52 11.15
C TYR A 67 1.14 -5.89 10.60
N ALA A 68 -0.12 -6.07 10.18
CA ALA A 68 -0.59 -7.32 9.57
C ALA A 68 0.18 -7.68 8.31
N ALA A 69 0.43 -6.70 7.43
CA ALA A 69 1.25 -6.87 6.23
C ALA A 69 2.66 -7.35 6.57
N TYR A 70 3.32 -6.72 7.54
CA TYR A 70 4.63 -7.13 8.00
C TYR A 70 4.63 -8.56 8.56
N MET A 71 3.68 -8.89 9.45
CA MET A 71 3.59 -10.20 10.07
C MET A 71 3.29 -11.31 9.05
N ALA A 72 2.39 -11.07 8.10
CA ALA A 72 2.07 -12.02 7.04
C ALA A 72 3.26 -12.24 6.09
N THR A 73 3.99 -11.17 5.74
CA THR A 73 5.23 -11.28 4.98
C THR A 73 6.27 -12.11 5.72
N ARG A 74 6.51 -11.83 7.02
CA ARG A 74 7.43 -12.59 7.85
C ARG A 74 7.03 -14.04 7.98
N GLU A 75 5.77 -14.32 8.27
CA GLU A 75 5.24 -15.69 8.33
C GLU A 75 5.52 -16.47 7.04
N THR A 76 5.26 -15.85 5.89
CA THR A 76 5.48 -16.47 4.57
C THR A 76 6.96 -16.77 4.33
N ILE A 77 7.85 -15.83 4.66
CA ILE A 77 9.30 -15.94 4.50
C ILE A 77 9.90 -16.94 5.48
N ASP A 78 9.57 -16.82 6.77
CA ASP A 78 10.14 -17.59 7.86
C ASP A 78 9.69 -19.06 7.80
N ARG A 79 8.44 -19.31 7.41
CA ARG A 79 7.95 -20.67 7.13
C ARG A 79 8.32 -21.18 5.74
N GLN A 80 8.85 -20.33 4.88
CA GLN A 80 9.21 -20.65 3.50
C GLN A 80 8.03 -21.24 2.71
N ASN A 81 6.81 -20.78 2.99
CA ASN A 81 5.60 -21.33 2.41
C ASN A 81 4.54 -20.23 2.22
N PHE A 82 3.88 -20.26 1.08
CA PHE A 82 2.81 -19.32 0.76
C PHE A 82 1.59 -19.49 1.67
N LEU A 83 0.91 -18.37 1.93
CA LEU A 83 -0.33 -18.38 2.71
C LEU A 83 -1.48 -18.98 1.88
N PRO A 84 -2.33 -19.85 2.46
CA PRO A 84 -3.46 -20.42 1.74
C PRO A 84 -4.59 -19.40 1.48
N ASN A 85 -4.76 -18.41 2.37
CA ASN A 85 -5.74 -17.34 2.24
C ASN A 85 -5.14 -16.03 2.81
N SER A 86 -4.38 -15.32 1.98
CA SER A 86 -3.60 -14.16 2.42
C SER A 86 -4.49 -13.00 2.88
N LYS A 87 -5.59 -12.69 2.17
CA LYS A 87 -6.52 -11.63 2.57
C LYS A 87 -7.17 -11.89 3.92
N GLU A 88 -7.63 -13.12 4.14
CA GLU A 88 -8.22 -13.50 5.43
C GLU A 88 -7.19 -13.43 6.56
N THR A 89 -5.95 -13.87 6.32
CA THR A 89 -4.88 -13.78 7.31
C THR A 89 -4.57 -12.33 7.68
N ILE A 90 -4.43 -11.44 6.69
CA ILE A 90 -4.21 -10.01 6.93
C ILE A 90 -5.39 -9.42 7.72
N ARG A 91 -6.63 -9.70 7.30
CA ARG A 91 -7.84 -9.21 7.97
C ARG A 91 -7.89 -9.66 9.43
N ASN A 92 -7.58 -10.91 9.73
CA ASN A 92 -7.60 -11.44 11.10
C ASN A 92 -6.57 -10.73 11.98
N ILE A 93 -5.31 -10.64 11.52
CA ILE A 93 -4.24 -9.96 12.28
C ILE A 93 -4.57 -8.47 12.47
N ALA A 94 -5.08 -7.80 11.42
CA ALA A 94 -5.46 -6.40 11.50
C ALA A 94 -6.62 -6.18 12.48
N THR A 95 -7.60 -7.08 12.53
CA THR A 95 -8.73 -7.00 13.46
C THR A 95 -8.26 -7.11 14.91
N ASP A 96 -7.39 -8.08 15.21
CA ASP A 96 -6.85 -8.27 16.56
C ASP A 96 -6.02 -7.05 17.01
N GLN A 97 -5.16 -6.55 16.14
CA GLN A 97 -4.32 -5.38 16.42
C GLN A 97 -5.16 -4.10 16.57
N LEU A 98 -6.20 -3.94 15.74
CA LEU A 98 -7.10 -2.78 15.81
C LEU A 98 -7.87 -2.79 17.13
N ASN A 99 -8.39 -3.95 17.55
CA ASN A 99 -9.03 -4.10 18.85
C ASN A 99 -8.09 -3.67 19.99
N ALA A 100 -6.85 -4.16 19.99
CA ALA A 100 -5.87 -3.80 21.01
C ALA A 100 -5.60 -2.28 21.04
N HIS A 101 -5.44 -1.65 19.87
CA HIS A 101 -5.23 -0.21 19.75
C HIS A 101 -6.44 0.60 20.25
N VAL A 102 -7.63 0.25 19.79
CA VAL A 102 -8.87 0.97 20.13
C VAL A 102 -9.21 0.85 21.60
N ILE A 103 -9.02 -0.33 22.20
CA ILE A 103 -9.19 -0.54 23.64
C ILE A 103 -8.21 0.33 24.42
N ASP A 104 -6.93 0.38 24.04
CA ASP A 104 -5.94 1.20 24.73
C ASP A 104 -6.24 2.71 24.61
N ALA A 105 -6.56 3.18 23.40
CA ALA A 105 -6.90 4.58 23.14
C ALA A 105 -8.17 5.01 23.89
N CYS A 106 -9.24 4.22 23.81
CA CYS A 106 -10.49 4.51 24.52
C CYS A 106 -10.33 4.43 26.03
N ARG A 107 -9.49 3.53 26.54
CA ARG A 107 -9.17 3.47 27.97
C ARG A 107 -8.47 4.74 28.43
N LYS A 108 -7.44 5.21 27.71
CA LYS A 108 -6.76 6.47 28.03
C LYS A 108 -7.73 7.65 28.03
N LEU A 109 -8.58 7.74 27.00
CA LEU A 109 -9.65 8.75 26.93
C LEU A 109 -10.63 8.63 28.11
N SER A 110 -11.04 7.43 28.49
CA SER A 110 -11.92 7.19 29.64
C SER A 110 -11.30 7.69 30.95
N ILE A 111 -10.01 7.42 31.17
CA ILE A 111 -9.26 7.88 32.35
C ILE A 111 -9.13 9.41 32.36
N GLU A 112 -8.77 10.02 31.23
CA GLU A 112 -8.56 11.47 31.11
C GLU A 112 -9.85 12.27 31.26
N THR A 113 -10.95 11.72 30.72
CA THR A 113 -12.23 12.44 30.64
C THR A 113 -13.22 12.04 31.73
N GLY A 114 -12.97 10.94 32.45
CA GLY A 114 -13.89 10.36 33.43
C GLY A 114 -15.19 9.83 32.82
N ARG A 115 -15.13 9.33 31.58
CA ARG A 115 -16.30 8.88 30.79
C ARG A 115 -16.29 7.36 30.61
N ASP A 116 -17.45 6.73 30.66
CA ASP A 116 -17.60 5.33 30.28
C ASP A 116 -17.82 5.24 28.77
N ILE A 117 -16.96 4.48 28.08
CA ILE A 117 -16.98 4.33 26.63
C ILE A 117 -17.38 2.90 26.28
N TYR A 118 -18.33 2.75 25.38
CA TYR A 118 -18.78 1.48 24.84
C TYR A 118 -18.60 1.47 23.32
N ILE A 119 -18.01 0.41 22.79
CA ILE A 119 -17.93 0.15 21.35
C ILE A 119 -18.55 -1.21 21.10
N ASN A 120 -19.49 -1.28 20.16
CA ASN A 120 -20.24 -2.49 19.84
C ASN A 120 -20.92 -3.12 21.08
N ASN A 121 -21.46 -2.26 21.95
CA ASN A 121 -22.04 -2.63 23.24
C ASN A 121 -21.07 -3.28 24.25
N VAL A 122 -19.76 -3.26 23.99
CA VAL A 122 -18.71 -3.69 24.91
C VAL A 122 -18.18 -2.49 25.68
N LEU A 123 -18.29 -2.50 27.00
CA LEU A 123 -17.69 -1.48 27.87
C LEU A 123 -16.16 -1.59 27.83
N ILE A 124 -15.49 -0.48 27.55
CA ILE A 124 -14.05 -0.34 27.69
C ILE A 124 -13.74 -0.01 29.15
N PRO A 125 -13.10 -0.90 29.92
CA PRO A 125 -12.87 -0.65 31.34
C PRO A 125 -11.79 0.43 31.52
N ALA A 126 -12.08 1.43 32.36
CA ALA A 126 -11.13 2.49 32.70
C ALA A 126 -9.90 1.98 33.47
N ASN A 127 -10.02 0.86 34.19
CA ASN A 127 -8.96 0.24 34.97
C ASN A 127 -8.85 -1.25 34.63
N SER A 128 -7.67 -1.70 34.19
CA SER A 128 -7.44 -3.11 33.89
C SER A 128 -6.00 -3.52 34.23
N THR A 129 -5.79 -4.05 35.41
CA THR A 129 -4.67 -4.96 35.68
C THR A 129 -5.09 -6.36 35.20
N ASN A 130 -4.50 -6.84 34.12
CA ASN A 130 -4.59 -8.24 33.65
C ASN A 130 -6.01 -8.80 33.37
N GLN A 131 -6.81 -8.16 32.51
CA GLN A 131 -8.01 -8.79 31.96
C GLN A 131 -7.89 -9.02 30.46
N THR A 132 -8.32 -10.20 30.00
CA THR A 132 -8.60 -10.47 28.59
C THR A 132 -9.83 -9.66 28.21
N PHE A 133 -9.69 -8.73 27.27
CA PHE A 133 -10.79 -7.86 26.85
C PHE A 133 -11.69 -8.59 25.85
N ASN A 134 -13.01 -8.36 25.94
CA ASN A 134 -13.92 -8.73 24.86
C ASN A 134 -13.57 -7.91 23.62
N THR A 135 -13.58 -8.54 22.46
CA THR A 135 -13.28 -7.88 21.18
C THR A 135 -14.36 -6.86 20.84
N THR A 136 -13.95 -5.62 20.51
CA THR A 136 -14.87 -4.56 20.09
C THR A 136 -15.32 -4.72 18.63
N PHE A 137 -14.44 -5.24 17.80
CA PHE A 137 -14.66 -5.59 16.40
C PHE A 137 -14.40 -7.07 16.19
N THR A 138 -15.21 -7.67 15.34
CA THR A 138 -15.03 -9.01 14.78
C THR A 138 -14.47 -8.91 13.38
N THR A 139 -14.01 -10.02 12.82
CA THR A 139 -13.49 -10.07 11.44
C THR A 139 -14.57 -9.80 10.38
N ASP A 140 -15.85 -9.90 10.74
CA ASP A 140 -16.98 -9.52 9.89
C ASP A 140 -17.22 -8.00 9.89
N ASP A 141 -16.69 -7.29 10.89
CA ASP A 141 -16.74 -5.82 10.95
C ASP A 141 -15.63 -5.16 10.11
N ILE A 142 -14.67 -5.95 9.61
CA ILE A 142 -13.45 -5.47 8.95
C ILE A 142 -13.33 -6.04 7.53
N THR A 143 -12.99 -5.20 6.56
CA THR A 143 -12.57 -5.65 5.22
C THR A 143 -11.19 -5.09 4.88
N VAL A 144 -10.52 -5.73 3.91
CA VAL A 144 -9.24 -5.26 3.36
C VAL A 144 -9.34 -5.12 1.86
N GLU A 145 -9.01 -3.92 1.37
CA GLU A 145 -9.23 -3.51 -0.02
C GLU A 145 -7.98 -2.83 -0.57
N GLN A 146 -7.47 -3.33 -1.70
CA GLN A 146 -6.28 -2.77 -2.32
C GLN A 146 -6.65 -1.62 -3.29
N VAL A 147 -7.13 -0.53 -2.69
CA VAL A 147 -7.64 0.66 -3.36
C VAL A 147 -7.00 1.93 -2.79
N ASP A 148 -7.11 3.05 -3.50
CA ASP A 148 -6.74 4.39 -3.04
C ASP A 148 -7.90 5.04 -2.25
N GLY A 149 -7.70 6.27 -1.78
CA GLY A 149 -8.72 7.03 -1.03
C GLY A 149 -9.98 7.39 -1.83
N TYR A 150 -9.99 7.18 -3.15
CA TYR A 150 -11.11 7.41 -4.05
C TYR A 150 -11.76 6.11 -4.54
N GLY A 151 -11.26 4.96 -4.10
CA GLY A 151 -11.74 3.65 -4.53
C GLY A 151 -11.17 3.17 -5.86
N ASN A 152 -10.19 3.87 -6.44
CA ASN A 152 -9.41 3.36 -7.57
C ASN A 152 -8.40 2.34 -7.05
N THR A 153 -7.80 1.56 -7.92
CA THR A 153 -6.82 0.55 -7.49
C THR A 153 -5.50 1.15 -7.04
N ASP A 154 -4.93 0.65 -5.94
CA ASP A 154 -3.61 1.07 -5.45
C ASP A 154 -2.61 -0.10 -5.44
N PRO A 155 -1.53 -0.07 -6.25
CA PRO A 155 -0.53 -1.12 -6.23
C PRO A 155 0.42 -1.09 -5.01
N TYR A 156 0.49 0.01 -4.25
CA TYR A 156 1.50 0.26 -3.21
C TYR A 156 0.96 0.34 -1.78
N GLY A 157 -0.32 0.07 -1.58
CA GLY A 157 -0.92 -0.06 -0.27
C GLY A 157 -2.31 -0.69 -0.34
N PHE A 158 -2.95 -0.81 0.82
CA PHE A 158 -4.34 -1.22 0.95
C PHE A 158 -5.00 -0.51 2.12
N TYR A 159 -6.32 -0.51 2.16
CA TYR A 159 -7.09 -0.02 3.30
C TYR A 159 -7.58 -1.16 4.17
N VAL A 160 -7.52 -0.93 5.48
CA VAL A 160 -8.34 -1.63 6.46
C VAL A 160 -9.60 -0.80 6.65
N VAL A 161 -10.76 -1.39 6.35
CA VAL A 161 -12.05 -0.70 6.38
C VAL A 161 -12.86 -1.27 7.54
N VAL A 162 -13.22 -0.40 8.48
CA VAL A 162 -14.18 -0.69 9.55
C VAL A 162 -15.56 -0.35 9.02
N ARG A 163 -16.47 -1.34 9.01
CA ARG A 163 -17.81 -1.14 8.46
C ARG A 163 -18.58 -0.06 9.23
N ALA A 164 -19.46 0.63 8.52
CA ALA A 164 -20.42 1.52 9.14
C ALA A 164 -21.43 0.76 10.03
N GLY A 165 -22.04 1.47 10.96
CA GLY A 165 -23.15 0.97 11.77
C GLY A 165 -22.77 0.28 13.08
N VAL A 166 -21.47 0.20 13.42
CA VAL A 166 -21.04 -0.32 14.73
C VAL A 166 -21.49 0.65 15.84
N PRO A 167 -22.28 0.21 16.83
CA PRO A 167 -22.78 1.09 17.89
C PRO A 167 -21.67 1.69 18.74
N ILE A 168 -21.79 2.97 19.10
CA ILE A 168 -20.94 3.66 20.07
C ILE A 168 -21.81 4.35 21.10
N LYS A 169 -21.39 4.24 22.35
CA LYS A 169 -22.02 4.93 23.46
C LYS A 169 -20.98 5.52 24.40
N VAL A 170 -21.18 6.78 24.79
CA VAL A 170 -20.32 7.50 25.75
C VAL A 170 -21.21 8.06 26.86
N VAL A 171 -20.86 7.78 28.12
CA VAL A 171 -21.68 8.14 29.28
C VAL A 171 -20.86 8.94 30.28
N GLN A 172 -21.43 10.05 30.78
CA GLN A 172 -20.90 10.80 31.92
C GLN A 172 -22.02 11.42 32.75
N SER A 173 -22.17 11.01 34.01
CA SER A 173 -23.00 11.70 35.03
C SER A 173 -24.37 12.23 34.52
N GLY A 174 -25.10 11.42 33.75
CA GLY A 174 -26.43 11.75 33.20
C GLY A 174 -26.44 12.29 31.76
N GLN A 175 -25.28 12.62 31.19
CA GLN A 175 -25.11 12.86 29.76
C GLN A 175 -24.79 11.54 29.06
N VAL A 176 -25.53 11.25 27.99
CA VAL A 176 -25.36 10.05 27.17
C VAL A 176 -25.30 10.47 25.72
N PHE A 177 -24.22 10.07 25.05
CA PHE A 177 -24.18 10.02 23.60
C PHE A 177 -24.39 8.57 23.15
N GLU A 178 -25.29 8.37 22.19
CA GLU A 178 -25.51 7.11 21.49
C GLU A 178 -25.49 7.39 19.99
N GLY A 179 -24.71 6.62 19.25
CA GLY A 179 -24.56 6.76 17.81
C GLY A 179 -23.97 5.50 17.18
N THR A 180 -23.63 5.61 15.91
CA THR A 180 -22.99 4.52 15.16
C THR A 180 -21.74 5.03 14.46
N LEU A 181 -20.75 4.18 14.30
CA LEU A 181 -19.59 4.47 13.46
C LEU A 181 -20.02 4.76 12.02
N PRO A 182 -19.47 5.82 11.38
CA PRO A 182 -19.42 5.87 9.93
C PRO A 182 -18.47 4.77 9.42
N GLU A 183 -18.40 4.57 8.10
CA GLU A 183 -17.33 3.76 7.53
C GLU A 183 -15.99 4.48 7.77
N ILE A 184 -15.04 3.79 8.43
CA ILE A 184 -13.71 4.33 8.73
C ILE A 184 -12.68 3.54 7.94
N ARG A 185 -11.76 4.25 7.28
CA ARG A 185 -10.73 3.68 6.41
C ARG A 185 -9.35 4.08 6.94
N GLY A 186 -8.48 3.11 7.18
CA GLY A 186 -7.07 3.35 7.51
C GLY A 186 -6.15 2.81 6.42
N TYR A 187 -5.28 3.67 5.87
CA TYR A 187 -4.34 3.30 4.82
C TYR A 187 -3.12 2.58 5.38
N ALA A 188 -2.75 1.45 4.77
CA ALA A 188 -1.60 0.64 5.11
C ALA A 188 -0.65 0.55 3.90
N PRO A 189 0.48 1.29 3.89
CA PRO A 189 1.45 1.17 2.82
C PRO A 189 2.15 -0.20 2.86
N ILE A 190 2.57 -0.72 1.71
CA ILE A 190 3.41 -1.94 1.62
C ILE A 190 4.86 -1.63 1.24
N GLN A 191 5.18 -0.37 0.95
CA GLN A 191 6.55 0.05 0.60
C GLN A 191 7.56 -0.32 1.70
N GLY A 192 8.74 -0.80 1.31
CA GLY A 192 9.79 -1.28 2.21
C GLY A 192 9.58 -2.68 2.78
N LEU A 193 8.45 -3.36 2.51
CA LEU A 193 8.30 -4.77 2.87
C LEU A 193 9.08 -5.66 1.90
N GLU A 194 9.69 -6.74 2.40
CA GLU A 194 10.30 -7.78 1.57
C GLU A 194 9.23 -8.48 0.71
N ASP A 195 9.60 -8.92 -0.50
CA ASP A 195 8.70 -9.67 -1.37
C ASP A 195 8.86 -11.20 -1.18
N PRO A 196 7.90 -11.87 -0.50
CA PRO A 196 7.94 -13.31 -0.29
C PRO A 196 7.82 -14.11 -1.58
N TYR A 197 7.18 -13.57 -2.62
CA TYR A 197 7.02 -14.26 -3.90
C TYR A 197 8.37 -14.54 -4.56
N ILE A 198 9.21 -13.50 -4.68
CA ILE A 198 10.57 -13.62 -5.22
C ILE A 198 11.44 -14.47 -4.30
N TRP A 199 11.34 -14.27 -2.99
CA TRP A 199 12.13 -15.01 -2.02
C TRP A 199 11.92 -16.52 -2.15
N ILE A 200 10.66 -16.97 -2.12
CA ILE A 200 10.33 -18.40 -2.22
C ILE A 200 10.60 -18.94 -3.62
N LYS A 201 10.16 -18.26 -4.68
CA LYS A 201 10.31 -18.76 -6.06
C LYS A 201 11.77 -18.79 -6.52
N SER A 202 12.63 -17.91 -6.00
CA SER A 202 14.08 -17.96 -6.24
C SER A 202 14.82 -19.04 -5.43
N LYS A 203 14.11 -19.84 -4.62
CA LYS A 203 14.70 -20.78 -3.66
C LYS A 203 15.62 -20.07 -2.65
N PHE A 204 15.19 -18.91 -2.16
CA PHE A 204 15.86 -18.10 -1.13
C PHE A 204 17.20 -17.50 -1.57
N ARG A 205 17.46 -17.45 -2.88
CA ARG A 205 18.73 -16.95 -3.44
C ARG A 205 18.72 -15.44 -3.68
N THR A 206 17.54 -14.85 -3.81
CA THR A 206 17.37 -13.41 -4.08
C THR A 206 16.22 -12.86 -3.27
N ARG A 207 16.45 -11.72 -2.61
CA ARG A 207 15.42 -10.86 -1.99
C ARG A 207 15.24 -9.60 -2.79
N ASN A 208 14.04 -9.07 -2.72
CA ASN A 208 13.70 -7.70 -3.09
C ASN A 208 12.82 -7.11 -1.99
N ALA A 209 12.78 -5.79 -1.92
CA ALA A 209 11.81 -5.04 -1.14
C ALA A 209 10.99 -4.15 -2.08
N ILE A 210 9.73 -3.90 -1.72
CA ILE A 210 8.80 -3.17 -2.56
C ILE A 210 9.11 -1.68 -2.47
N TYR A 211 9.72 -1.12 -3.50
CA TYR A 211 9.91 0.32 -3.67
C TYR A 211 9.29 0.77 -4.99
N GLN A 212 8.51 1.85 -4.95
CA GLN A 212 7.85 2.37 -6.14
C GLN A 212 8.87 2.94 -7.13
N TYR A 213 8.66 2.62 -8.41
CA TYR A 213 9.42 3.23 -9.49
C TYR A 213 9.05 4.72 -9.63
N PRO A 214 10.01 5.64 -9.48
CA PRO A 214 9.70 7.07 -9.33
C PRO A 214 9.31 7.78 -10.64
N TYR A 215 9.57 7.16 -11.80
CA TYR A 215 9.30 7.77 -13.12
C TYR A 215 8.06 7.19 -13.79
N PHE A 216 7.20 6.45 -13.09
CA PHE A 216 5.95 5.95 -13.68
C PHE A 216 4.88 7.04 -13.72
N GLU A 217 4.23 7.21 -14.86
CA GLU A 217 3.06 8.06 -15.04
C GLU A 217 1.84 7.21 -15.41
N GLU A 218 0.78 7.27 -14.58
CA GLU A 218 -0.47 6.56 -14.87
C GLU A 218 -1.19 7.11 -16.11
N SER A 219 -0.99 8.39 -16.39
CA SER A 219 -1.52 9.08 -17.56
C SER A 219 -0.64 10.26 -17.91
N ASN A 220 0.13 10.15 -18.98
CA ASN A 220 0.88 11.25 -19.56
C ASN A 220 -0.05 12.28 -20.24
N TYR A 221 0.53 13.31 -20.87
CA TYR A 221 -0.22 14.39 -21.55
C TYR A 221 -1.13 13.90 -22.70
N LEU A 222 -0.97 12.67 -23.18
CA LEU A 222 -1.81 12.03 -24.20
C LEU A 222 -2.88 11.10 -23.60
N GLY A 223 -2.98 11.01 -22.28
CA GLY A 223 -3.91 10.10 -21.61
C GLY A 223 -3.45 8.63 -21.61
N MET A 224 -2.14 8.37 -21.78
CA MET A 224 -1.58 7.02 -21.87
C MET A 224 -0.66 6.72 -20.69
N VAL A 225 -0.66 5.47 -20.24
CA VAL A 225 0.31 4.98 -19.26
C VAL A 225 1.72 5.09 -19.84
N ASP A 226 2.63 5.66 -19.06
CA ASP A 226 4.03 5.84 -19.46
C ASP A 226 4.98 5.32 -18.37
N TYR A 227 5.92 4.48 -18.80
CA TYR A 227 6.96 3.93 -17.92
C TYR A 227 8.26 4.70 -18.02
N HIS A 228 8.41 5.62 -18.99
CA HIS A 228 9.61 6.45 -19.17
C HIS A 228 10.93 5.68 -19.31
N PHE A 229 10.88 4.35 -19.57
CA PHE A 229 12.08 3.52 -19.48
C PHE A 229 13.13 3.87 -20.54
N ASN A 230 12.73 4.36 -21.71
CA ASN A 230 13.62 4.68 -22.82
C ASN A 230 13.67 6.16 -23.22
N ASP A 231 13.29 7.07 -22.33
CA ASP A 231 13.42 8.50 -22.58
C ASP A 231 14.87 8.81 -22.99
N SER A 232 15.83 8.43 -22.13
CA SER A 232 17.26 8.58 -22.41
C SER A 232 17.92 7.25 -22.78
N VAL A 233 18.40 7.17 -24.03
CA VAL A 233 19.20 6.05 -24.55
C VAL A 233 20.53 6.59 -25.05
N VAL A 234 21.64 6.09 -24.49
CA VAL A 234 22.99 6.51 -24.86
C VAL A 234 23.77 5.31 -25.37
N ILE A 235 23.94 5.24 -26.69
CA ILE A 235 24.57 4.12 -27.40
C ILE A 235 26.04 3.98 -27.01
N ASN A 236 26.78 5.09 -26.92
CA ASN A 236 28.21 5.05 -26.57
C ASN A 236 28.45 4.53 -25.15
N ASN A 237 27.49 4.74 -24.25
CA ASN A 237 27.54 4.26 -22.86
C ASN A 237 26.82 2.92 -22.68
N LEU A 238 26.26 2.35 -23.75
CA LEU A 238 25.44 1.13 -23.72
C LEU A 238 24.34 1.17 -22.65
N SER A 239 23.70 2.33 -22.50
CA SER A 239 22.77 2.60 -21.41
C SER A 239 21.38 2.99 -21.92
N ILE A 240 20.36 2.50 -21.20
CA ILE A 240 18.98 2.98 -21.26
C ILE A 240 18.71 3.49 -19.84
N GLN A 241 18.79 4.79 -19.63
CA GLN A 241 19.05 5.38 -18.31
C GLN A 241 17.96 5.05 -17.28
N ASN A 242 16.71 5.32 -17.60
CA ASN A 242 15.56 5.12 -16.71
C ASN A 242 15.29 3.63 -16.44
N LEU A 243 15.49 2.77 -17.44
CA LEU A 243 15.51 1.32 -17.24
C LEU A 243 16.65 0.90 -16.31
N GLN A 244 17.86 1.43 -16.49
CA GLN A 244 19.01 1.12 -15.64
C GLN A 244 18.75 1.54 -14.18
N TYR A 245 18.14 2.70 -13.96
CA TYR A 245 17.70 3.14 -12.63
C TYR A 245 16.64 2.22 -12.05
N CYS A 246 15.66 1.80 -12.86
CA CYS A 246 14.67 0.82 -12.44
C CYS A 246 15.31 -0.49 -11.99
N LEU A 247 16.29 -0.99 -12.74
CA LEU A 247 16.97 -2.25 -12.46
C LEU A 247 17.87 -2.16 -11.22
N ASN A 248 18.50 -1.01 -11.00
CA ASN A 248 19.46 -0.82 -9.93
C ASN A 248 18.83 -0.52 -8.56
N GLY A 249 17.74 0.25 -8.52
CA GLY A 249 17.07 0.60 -7.25
C GLY A 249 17.79 1.65 -6.41
N THR A 250 18.42 2.64 -7.04
CA THR A 250 19.43 3.51 -6.44
C THR A 250 19.00 4.37 -5.24
N ASP A 251 17.70 4.58 -5.01
CA ASP A 251 17.22 5.32 -3.83
C ASP A 251 16.92 4.41 -2.62
N ASN A 252 17.32 3.13 -2.66
CA ASN A 252 17.22 2.25 -1.50
C ASN A 252 18.21 2.71 -0.40
N PRO A 253 17.75 3.07 0.81
CA PRO A 253 18.59 3.64 1.88
C PRO A 253 19.72 2.71 2.39
N GLU A 254 19.76 1.45 1.96
CA GLU A 254 20.59 0.42 2.58
C GLU A 254 21.90 0.05 1.82
N ASN A 255 22.25 0.73 0.72
CA ASN A 255 23.49 0.45 -0.07
C ASN A 255 23.68 -1.04 -0.48
N TYR A 256 22.60 -1.81 -0.58
CA TYR A 256 22.67 -3.22 -0.96
C TYR A 256 22.96 -3.42 -2.45
N ALA A 257 23.22 -4.69 -2.82
CA ALA A 257 23.22 -5.16 -4.21
C ALA A 257 21.97 -4.66 -4.98
N PRO A 258 22.04 -4.54 -6.32
CA PRO A 258 20.94 -4.01 -7.13
C PRO A 258 19.58 -4.61 -6.76
N MET A 259 18.62 -3.75 -6.40
CA MET A 259 17.27 -4.14 -6.00
C MET A 259 16.26 -3.39 -6.85
N SER A 260 15.70 -4.06 -7.87
CA SER A 260 14.84 -3.37 -8.81
C SER A 260 13.61 -2.73 -8.17
N TYR A 261 13.24 -1.55 -8.66
CA TYR A 261 11.97 -0.93 -8.30
C TYR A 261 10.79 -1.77 -8.81
N TYR A 262 9.64 -1.54 -8.19
CA TYR A 262 8.35 -2.09 -8.55
C TYR A 262 7.54 -1.04 -9.31
N PHE A 263 6.93 -1.46 -10.40
CA PHE A 263 6.08 -0.64 -11.24
C PHE A 263 4.69 -1.27 -11.35
N PRO A 264 3.63 -0.47 -11.56
CA PRO A 264 2.29 -0.99 -11.78
C PRO A 264 2.26 -1.88 -13.03
N ASN A 265 1.62 -3.04 -12.92
CA ASN A 265 1.53 -4.01 -14.01
C ASN A 265 0.22 -4.81 -13.89
N PRO A 266 -0.78 -4.56 -14.75
CA PRO A 266 -2.06 -5.29 -14.73
C PRO A 266 -1.93 -6.82 -14.88
N ASN A 267 -0.84 -7.28 -15.48
CA ASN A 267 -0.53 -8.70 -15.67
C ASN A 267 0.26 -9.32 -14.51
N GLY A 268 0.69 -8.51 -13.55
CA GLY A 268 1.52 -8.88 -12.40
C GLY A 268 0.75 -9.61 -11.30
N LEU A 269 1.20 -9.41 -10.06
CA LEU A 269 0.54 -9.88 -8.84
C LEU A 269 0.38 -8.71 -7.87
N ASN A 270 -0.75 -8.65 -7.19
CA ASN A 270 -0.97 -7.69 -6.12
C ASN A 270 -0.33 -8.19 -4.80
N PHE A 271 -0.40 -7.41 -3.73
CA PHE A 271 0.27 -7.76 -2.48
C PHE A 271 -0.22 -9.10 -1.90
N PHE A 272 -1.54 -9.28 -1.86
CA PHE A 272 -2.16 -10.50 -1.36
C PHE A 272 -1.84 -11.72 -2.22
N GLU A 273 -1.82 -11.55 -3.55
CA GLU A 273 -1.44 -12.57 -4.52
C GLU A 273 0.03 -12.99 -4.36
N ARG A 274 0.93 -12.06 -4.02
CA ARG A 274 2.34 -12.37 -3.72
C ARG A 274 2.50 -13.20 -2.45
N LEU A 275 1.75 -12.89 -1.39
CA LEU A 275 1.71 -13.69 -0.16
C LEU A 275 1.18 -15.11 -0.37
N GLN A 276 0.24 -15.28 -1.31
CA GLN A 276 -0.39 -16.56 -1.63
C GLN A 276 0.31 -17.33 -2.76
N GLY A 277 1.29 -16.72 -3.42
CA GLY A 277 2.10 -17.34 -4.46
C GLY A 277 1.41 -17.47 -5.82
N GLY A 278 0.31 -16.76 -6.04
CA GLY A 278 -0.51 -16.84 -7.25
C GLY A 278 -1.73 -15.93 -7.23
N LYS A 279 -2.42 -15.85 -8.37
CA LYS A 279 -3.58 -14.97 -8.54
C LYS A 279 -4.77 -15.39 -7.66
N ILE A 280 -5.48 -14.39 -7.15
CA ILE A 280 -6.70 -14.53 -6.35
C ILE A 280 -7.87 -14.03 -7.21
N ASN A 281 -8.96 -14.79 -7.23
CA ASN A 281 -10.14 -14.43 -8.02
C ASN A 281 -10.81 -13.18 -7.47
N GLY A 282 -11.25 -12.29 -8.37
CA GLY A 282 -11.96 -11.05 -8.01
C GLY A 282 -11.06 -9.88 -7.67
N GLU A 283 -9.74 -10.08 -7.60
CA GLU A 283 -8.81 -8.98 -7.36
C GLU A 283 -8.63 -8.09 -8.61
N PRO A 284 -8.66 -6.75 -8.44
CA PRO A 284 -8.62 -5.84 -9.57
C PRO A 284 -7.21 -5.79 -10.18
N ALA A 285 -7.15 -5.68 -11.51
CA ALA A 285 -5.87 -5.74 -12.21
C ALA A 285 -4.96 -4.52 -11.91
N GLY A 286 -5.54 -3.35 -11.68
CA GLY A 286 -4.76 -2.13 -11.41
C GLY A 286 -4.02 -2.11 -10.08
N SER A 287 -4.36 -2.99 -9.13
CA SER A 287 -3.63 -3.10 -7.84
C SER A 287 -2.39 -4.00 -7.92
N ARG A 288 -2.08 -4.50 -9.12
CA ARG A 288 -0.96 -5.41 -9.35
C ARG A 288 0.29 -4.64 -9.71
N LEU A 289 1.41 -5.15 -9.23
CA LEU A 289 2.74 -4.66 -9.55
C LEU A 289 3.63 -5.79 -10.06
N SER A 290 4.74 -5.42 -10.68
CA SER A 290 5.83 -6.31 -11.06
C SER A 290 7.17 -5.65 -10.77
N THR A 291 8.21 -6.47 -10.73
CA THR A 291 9.60 -6.02 -10.73
C THR A 291 10.44 -6.90 -11.65
N PHE A 292 11.71 -6.56 -11.78
CA PHE A 292 12.69 -7.33 -12.52
C PHE A 292 13.44 -8.31 -11.59
N VAL A 293 13.68 -9.51 -12.10
CA VAL A 293 14.61 -10.48 -11.50
C VAL A 293 15.99 -10.19 -12.06
N ILE A 294 16.82 -9.52 -11.26
CA ILE A 294 18.21 -9.21 -11.62
C ILE A 294 19.10 -10.43 -11.46
N GLY A 295 20.04 -10.60 -12.39
CA GLY A 295 20.83 -11.81 -12.48
C GLY A 295 19.98 -13.02 -12.90
N ASP A 296 20.45 -14.22 -12.57
CA ASP A 296 19.75 -15.48 -12.85
C ASP A 296 19.84 -16.41 -11.62
N PRO A 297 19.02 -16.15 -10.57
CA PRO A 297 19.05 -16.95 -9.36
C PRO A 297 18.70 -18.42 -9.58
N LEU A 298 18.13 -18.77 -10.74
CA LEU A 298 17.78 -20.14 -11.10
C LEU A 298 18.60 -20.60 -12.32
N SER A 299 19.80 -20.06 -12.52
CA SER A 299 20.69 -20.38 -13.65
C SER A 299 21.04 -21.88 -13.74
N ASP A 300 21.11 -22.58 -12.60
CA ASP A 300 21.28 -24.03 -12.51
C ASP A 300 20.09 -24.80 -13.12
N VAL A 301 18.88 -24.25 -12.96
CA VAL A 301 17.64 -24.81 -13.51
C VAL A 301 17.51 -24.45 -14.99
N TYR A 302 17.77 -23.19 -15.34
CA TYR A 302 17.52 -22.66 -16.67
C TYR A 302 18.66 -22.87 -17.67
N LYS A 303 19.87 -23.19 -17.20
CA LYS A 303 21.02 -23.61 -18.01
C LYS A 303 21.33 -22.68 -19.20
N GLY A 304 21.26 -21.37 -18.97
CA GLY A 304 21.54 -20.36 -19.99
C GLY A 304 20.35 -20.02 -20.90
N ALA A 305 19.14 -20.45 -20.55
CA ALA A 305 17.93 -20.04 -21.27
C ALA A 305 17.73 -18.52 -21.24
N THR A 306 17.28 -17.97 -22.36
CA THR A 306 16.98 -16.54 -22.51
C THR A 306 15.58 -16.26 -21.99
N ILE A 307 15.44 -16.11 -20.68
CA ILE A 307 14.14 -15.93 -20.01
C ILE A 307 13.88 -14.45 -19.75
N SER A 308 12.64 -14.01 -20.00
CA SER A 308 12.16 -12.67 -19.67
C SER A 308 12.39 -12.37 -18.19
N LYS A 309 13.06 -11.26 -17.88
CA LYS A 309 13.43 -10.89 -16.51
C LYS A 309 12.29 -10.27 -15.70
N ILE A 310 11.06 -10.28 -16.18
CA ILE A 310 9.89 -9.87 -15.38
C ILE A 310 9.51 -10.99 -14.42
N ASP A 311 9.35 -10.70 -13.14
CA ASP A 311 9.03 -11.69 -12.09
C ASP A 311 7.95 -12.70 -12.48
N VAL A 312 6.78 -12.24 -12.94
CA VAL A 312 5.66 -13.11 -13.34
C VAL A 312 5.88 -13.87 -14.64
N ASP A 313 6.84 -13.48 -15.47
CA ASP A 313 7.25 -14.24 -16.67
C ASP A 313 8.36 -15.24 -16.35
N TYR A 314 9.28 -14.82 -15.49
CA TYR A 314 10.45 -15.56 -15.06
C TYR A 314 10.06 -16.81 -14.27
N TYR A 315 9.10 -16.69 -13.35
CA TYR A 315 8.65 -17.80 -12.50
C TYR A 315 7.44 -18.60 -13.04
N LYS A 316 7.03 -18.37 -14.29
CA LYS A 316 6.02 -19.21 -14.96
C LYS A 316 6.54 -20.63 -15.21
N SER A 317 5.60 -21.55 -15.40
CA SER A 317 5.88 -22.93 -15.78
C SER A 317 5.13 -23.30 -17.07
N PRO A 318 5.82 -23.43 -18.22
CA PRO A 318 7.24 -23.13 -18.43
C PRO A 318 7.54 -21.61 -18.37
N PRO A 319 8.79 -21.21 -18.10
CA PRO A 319 9.18 -19.79 -18.07
C PRO A 319 9.04 -19.15 -19.46
N VAL A 320 8.73 -17.85 -19.49
CA VAL A 320 8.54 -17.13 -20.76
C VAL A 320 9.87 -16.71 -21.35
N SER A 321 10.12 -17.09 -22.60
CA SER A 321 11.32 -16.67 -23.32
C SER A 321 11.35 -15.16 -23.56
N GLY A 322 12.53 -14.58 -23.44
CA GLY A 322 12.82 -13.18 -23.74
C GLY A 322 13.88 -13.04 -24.83
N THR A 323 13.97 -11.83 -25.37
CA THR A 323 15.00 -11.41 -26.32
C THR A 323 15.74 -10.20 -25.76
N ASN A 324 17.01 -10.06 -26.10
CA ASN A 324 17.81 -8.93 -25.66
C ASN A 324 17.43 -7.64 -26.40
N ILE A 325 17.88 -6.50 -25.87
CA ILE A 325 17.83 -5.21 -26.55
C ILE A 325 19.23 -4.92 -27.06
N ILE A 326 19.36 -4.53 -28.33
CA ILE A 326 20.65 -4.22 -28.95
C ILE A 326 20.85 -2.70 -29.00
N LEU A 327 22.03 -2.25 -28.57
CA LEU A 327 22.44 -0.85 -28.63
C LEU A 327 23.56 -0.70 -29.66
N GLY A 328 23.36 0.20 -30.63
CA GLY A 328 24.30 0.50 -31.72
C GLY A 328 24.11 -0.36 -32.96
N THR A 329 24.92 -0.07 -33.98
CA THR A 329 24.85 -0.71 -35.31
C THR A 329 26.17 -1.36 -35.71
N GLY A 330 26.10 -2.38 -36.57
CA GLY A 330 27.28 -3.02 -37.16
C GLY A 330 28.19 -3.68 -36.11
N SER A 331 29.50 -3.50 -36.24
CA SER A 331 30.50 -4.07 -35.32
C SER A 331 30.43 -3.53 -33.88
N ASN A 332 29.75 -2.39 -33.68
CA ASN A 332 29.59 -1.73 -32.38
C ASN A 332 28.29 -2.11 -31.68
N ALA A 333 27.42 -2.90 -32.34
CA ALA A 333 26.20 -3.40 -31.73
C ALA A 333 26.53 -4.29 -30.52
N ARG A 334 25.94 -3.97 -29.36
CA ARG A 334 26.12 -4.73 -28.12
C ARG A 334 24.77 -4.94 -27.43
N PRO A 335 24.58 -6.07 -26.73
CA PRO A 335 23.40 -6.25 -25.91
C PRO A 335 23.40 -5.28 -24.73
N PHE A 336 22.24 -4.73 -24.41
CA PHE A 336 22.01 -4.06 -23.14
C PHE A 336 22.20 -5.06 -21.99
N ARG A 337 22.87 -4.60 -20.93
CA ARG A 337 23.22 -5.40 -19.77
C ARG A 337 22.58 -4.82 -18.52
N ASP A 338 22.15 -5.70 -17.64
CA ASP A 338 21.65 -5.33 -16.32
C ASP A 338 22.80 -4.81 -15.42
N PRO A 339 22.50 -4.26 -14.23
CA PRO A 339 23.52 -3.78 -13.30
C PRO A 339 24.57 -4.82 -12.87
N THR A 340 24.31 -6.12 -13.05
CA THR A 340 25.28 -7.20 -12.77
C THR A 340 26.20 -7.50 -13.95
N GLY A 341 25.99 -6.83 -15.08
CA GLY A 341 26.68 -7.10 -16.33
C GLY A 341 26.09 -8.26 -17.14
N SER A 342 24.98 -8.86 -16.71
CA SER A 342 24.31 -9.95 -17.44
C SER A 342 23.49 -9.40 -18.59
N ILE A 343 23.34 -10.17 -19.68
CA ILE A 343 22.46 -9.74 -20.79
C ILE A 343 21.03 -9.65 -20.28
N PHE A 344 20.38 -8.51 -20.50
CA PHE A 344 19.00 -8.29 -20.10
C PHE A 344 18.04 -8.78 -21.18
N TYR A 345 17.08 -9.63 -20.79
CA TYR A 345 16.10 -10.23 -21.68
C TYR A 345 14.68 -9.85 -21.28
N LEU A 346 13.84 -9.53 -22.25
CA LEU A 346 12.42 -9.27 -22.05
C LEU A 346 11.57 -9.98 -23.11
N SER A 347 10.39 -10.43 -22.71
CA SER A 347 9.39 -10.92 -23.66
C SER A 347 8.89 -9.79 -24.55
N SER A 348 8.47 -10.13 -25.77
CA SER A 348 7.98 -9.13 -26.75
C SER A 348 6.79 -8.32 -26.23
N ASN A 349 5.95 -8.95 -25.39
CA ASN A 349 4.81 -8.30 -24.76
C ASN A 349 5.27 -7.18 -23.82
N TYR A 350 6.24 -7.46 -22.94
CA TYR A 350 6.74 -6.44 -22.01
C TYR A 350 7.59 -5.38 -22.70
N LYS A 351 8.35 -5.72 -23.75
CA LYS A 351 8.99 -4.69 -24.58
C LYS A 351 7.97 -3.69 -25.14
N THR A 352 6.85 -4.20 -25.65
CA THR A 352 5.76 -3.36 -26.18
C THR A 352 5.11 -2.53 -25.07
N LEU A 353 4.78 -3.14 -23.93
CA LEU A 353 4.17 -2.47 -22.78
C LEU A 353 5.03 -1.30 -22.28
N PHE A 354 6.34 -1.47 -22.30
CA PHE A 354 7.33 -0.50 -21.82
C PHE A 354 7.81 0.49 -22.89
N GLY A 355 7.26 0.45 -24.11
CA GLY A 355 7.72 1.29 -25.22
C GLY A 355 9.14 0.96 -25.70
N LEU A 356 9.73 -0.16 -25.29
CA LEU A 356 11.10 -0.55 -25.61
C LEU A 356 11.21 -1.17 -27.01
N LYS A 357 12.23 -0.74 -27.76
CA LYS A 357 12.57 -1.33 -29.07
C LYS A 357 13.47 -2.56 -28.92
N ASN A 358 13.46 -3.43 -29.92
CA ASN A 358 14.42 -4.54 -30.02
C ASN A 358 15.86 -4.04 -30.24
N SER A 359 16.01 -2.89 -30.90
CA SER A 359 17.30 -2.24 -31.08
C SER A 359 17.17 -0.72 -31.12
N TYR A 360 18.22 -0.04 -30.67
CA TYR A 360 18.40 1.40 -30.78
C TYR A 360 19.69 1.68 -31.56
N ASN A 361 19.59 2.48 -32.63
CA ASN A 361 20.69 2.73 -33.56
C ASN A 361 21.38 4.09 -33.35
N ASN A 362 20.76 4.96 -32.57
CA ASN A 362 21.18 6.34 -32.30
C ASN A 362 20.78 6.69 -30.85
N ASP A 363 21.37 7.75 -30.31
CA ASP A 363 20.98 8.26 -29.00
C ASP A 363 19.54 8.81 -29.03
N TYR A 364 18.82 8.65 -27.92
CA TYR A 364 17.49 9.20 -27.68
C TYR A 364 17.57 10.09 -26.43
N PRO A 365 17.08 11.35 -26.49
CA PRO A 365 17.16 12.30 -25.39
C PRO A 365 16.10 12.08 -24.30
#